data_AF-A0A847VHU0-F1
#
_entry.id   AF-A0A847VHU0-F1
#
_cell.length_a   1.000
_cell.length_b   1.000
_cell.length_c   1.000
_cell.angle_alpha   90.00
_cell.angle_beta   90.00
_cell.angle_gamma   90.00
#
_symmetry.space_group_name_H-M   'P 1'
#
loop_
_entity.id
_entity.type
_entity.pdbx_description
1 polymer ?
#
loop_
_entity_poly.entity_id
_entity_poly.type
_entity_poly.pdbx_seq_one_letter_code
_entity_poly.pdbx_strand_id
1 'polypeptide(L)'
;MPLSPLVAGFVAVLVGFTSSVVIVFQAAAAFGATAAETASWIWALGLGMGLTSLGLSWCYRQPVLTAWSTPGAALLASAGLGVPLAEGVGAFIVCALLMTAAGASGAFARVMNRIPMALAAALLAGVLARFAFDAFAAAERELLLVATMFAVYLAGRRWWPRWAVPAVLAAGMALAAARGQLDFGAVRWQLATPVFTWPRFSLAAAVGIALPLFVVTMASQNLPGVAAQRAAGYDTPVSPVVTTTGLATLLLAPFGGYALNLAAITAAICMGREA
;
A
#
# COMPACT_ATOMS: atom_id res chain seq x y z
N MET A 1 -14.74 12.96 19.13
CA MET A 1 -14.49 11.83 18.20
C MET A 1 -14.04 10.65 19.04
N PRO A 2 -14.64 9.45 18.93
CA PRO A 2 -14.10 8.29 19.65
C PRO A 2 -12.63 8.09 19.24
N LEU A 3 -11.74 7.77 20.18
CA LEU A 3 -10.31 7.61 19.92
C LEU A 3 -9.99 6.39 19.02
N SER A 4 -10.96 5.48 18.87
CA SER A 4 -10.83 4.19 18.17
C SER A 4 -10.48 4.31 16.67
N PRO A 5 -11.16 5.13 15.85
CA PRO A 5 -10.85 5.24 14.43
C PRO A 5 -9.49 5.91 14.16
N LEU A 6 -9.07 6.81 15.06
CA LEU A 6 -7.77 7.49 14.94
C LEU A 6 -6.61 6.52 15.23
N VAL A 7 -6.77 5.65 16.24
CA VAL A 7 -5.80 4.59 16.54
C VAL A 7 -5.77 3.55 15.41
N ALA A 8 -6.93 3.11 14.91
CA ALA A 8 -7.00 2.17 13.79
C ALA A 8 -6.34 2.74 12.52
N GLY A 9 -6.61 4.00 12.18
CA GLY A 9 -5.98 4.70 11.07
C GLY A 9 -4.46 4.84 11.25
N PHE A 10 -4.00 5.18 12.45
CA PHE A 10 -2.57 5.24 12.76
C PHE A 10 -1.88 3.87 12.62
N VAL A 11 -2.49 2.82 13.16
CA VAL A 11 -2.00 1.44 13.02
C VAL A 11 -1.96 1.01 11.55
N ALA A 12 -2.99 1.33 10.76
CA ALA A 12 -3.02 1.04 9.33
C ALA A 12 -1.89 1.72 8.57
N VAL A 13 -1.61 3.00 8.86
CA VAL A 13 -0.48 3.73 8.27
C VAL A 13 0.85 3.10 8.67
N LEU A 14 1.05 2.82 9.97
CA LEU A 14 2.26 2.19 10.47
C LEU A 14 2.51 0.85 9.78
N VAL A 15 1.54 -0.07 9.82
CA VAL A 15 1.64 -1.39 9.18
C VAL A 15 1.88 -1.27 7.68
N GLY A 16 1.21 -0.32 7.01
CA GLY A 16 1.42 -0.04 5.59
C GLY A 16 2.87 0.34 5.28
N PHE A 17 3.40 1.33 5.98
CA PHE A 17 4.78 1.80 5.79
C PHE A 17 5.81 0.76 6.20
N THR A 18 5.69 0.14 7.38
CA THR A 18 6.69 -0.82 7.87
C THR A 18 6.76 -2.09 7.04
N SER A 19 5.67 -2.49 6.37
CA SER A 19 5.62 -3.74 5.61
C SER A 19 6.28 -3.66 4.24
N SER A 20 6.14 -2.55 3.52
CA SER A 20 6.44 -2.53 2.08
C SER A 20 7.14 -1.29 1.55
N VAL A 21 7.41 -0.28 2.39
CA VAL A 21 8.12 0.94 1.95
C VAL A 21 9.52 0.63 1.40
N VAL A 22 10.20 -0.38 1.96
CA VAL A 22 11.53 -0.80 1.51
C VAL A 22 11.50 -1.27 0.05
N ILE A 23 10.41 -1.91 -0.38
CA ILE A 23 10.25 -2.35 -1.77
C ILE A 23 10.04 -1.14 -2.69
N VAL A 24 9.37 -0.08 -2.21
CA VAL A 24 9.24 1.18 -2.95
C VAL A 24 10.61 1.85 -3.13
N PHE A 25 11.47 1.84 -2.11
CA PHE A 25 12.84 2.32 -2.23
C PHE A 25 13.66 1.50 -3.24
N GLN A 26 13.52 0.18 -3.25
CA GLN A 26 14.15 -0.69 -4.25
C GLN A 26 13.63 -0.40 -5.67
N ALA A 27 12.33 -0.17 -5.82
CA ALA A 27 11.73 0.23 -7.09
C ALA A 27 12.30 1.56 -7.59
N ALA A 28 12.36 2.59 -6.75
CA ALA A 28 12.94 3.88 -7.11
C ALA A 28 14.43 3.75 -7.50
N ALA A 29 15.19 2.97 -6.73
CA ALA A 29 16.59 2.70 -7.02
C ALA A 29 16.80 1.96 -8.35
N ALA A 30 15.89 1.07 -8.75
CA ALA A 30 15.97 0.36 -10.02
C ALA A 30 15.96 1.30 -11.24
N PHE A 31 15.24 2.43 -11.14
CA PHE A 31 15.23 3.50 -12.15
C PHE A 31 16.40 4.49 -12.02
N GLY A 32 17.33 4.27 -11.08
CA GLY A 32 18.42 5.18 -10.78
C GLY A 32 17.97 6.48 -10.10
N ALA A 33 16.81 6.47 -9.41
CA ALA A 33 16.29 7.66 -8.75
C ALA A 33 17.24 8.16 -7.65
N THR A 34 17.44 9.47 -7.60
CA THR A 34 18.18 10.14 -6.54
C THR A 34 17.43 10.06 -5.20
N ALA A 35 18.12 10.40 -4.10
CA ALA A 35 17.47 10.47 -2.78
C ALA A 35 16.31 11.48 -2.75
N ALA A 36 16.43 12.61 -3.46
CA ALA A 36 15.38 13.62 -3.56
C ALA A 36 14.16 13.11 -4.33
N GLU A 37 14.37 12.42 -5.45
CA GLU A 37 13.29 11.79 -6.22
C GLU A 37 12.63 10.67 -5.42
N THR A 38 13.41 9.84 -4.74
CA THR A 38 12.89 8.78 -3.87
C THR A 38 12.03 9.35 -2.73
N ALA A 39 12.46 10.46 -2.11
CA ALA A 39 11.64 11.18 -1.14
C ALA A 39 10.35 11.74 -1.76
N SER A 40 10.43 12.25 -2.98
CA SER A 40 9.26 12.70 -3.76
C SER A 40 8.27 11.55 -4.03
N TRP A 41 8.75 10.34 -4.31
CA TRP A 41 7.88 9.18 -4.52
C TRP A 41 7.07 8.86 -3.25
N ILE A 42 7.73 8.82 -2.10
CA ILE A 42 7.05 8.59 -0.81
C ILE A 42 6.07 9.72 -0.51
N TRP A 43 6.45 10.98 -0.79
CA TRP A 43 5.57 12.13 -0.66
C TRP A 43 4.32 11.98 -1.55
N ALA A 44 4.50 11.66 -2.82
CA ALA A 44 3.43 11.52 -3.80
C ALA A 44 2.48 10.38 -3.43
N LEU A 45 3.01 9.21 -3.09
CA LEU A 45 2.21 8.05 -2.68
C LEU A 45 1.48 8.32 -1.35
N GLY A 46 2.16 8.87 -0.36
CA GLY A 46 1.57 9.21 0.94
C GLY A 46 0.44 10.23 0.81
N LEU A 47 0.67 11.31 0.05
CA LEU A 47 -0.34 12.32 -0.24
C LEU A 47 -1.52 11.73 -1.02
N GLY A 48 -1.23 10.96 -2.07
CA GLY A 48 -2.25 10.32 -2.90
C GLY A 48 -3.14 9.36 -2.10
N MET A 49 -2.54 8.50 -1.28
CA MET A 49 -3.26 7.59 -0.39
C MET A 49 -4.09 8.33 0.65
N GLY A 50 -3.51 9.35 1.29
CA GLY A 50 -4.20 10.14 2.30
C GLY A 50 -5.42 10.86 1.72
N LEU A 51 -5.23 11.60 0.63
CA LEU A 51 -6.29 12.38 -0.02
C LEU A 51 -7.39 11.50 -0.60
N THR A 52 -7.03 10.41 -1.28
CA THR A 52 -8.05 9.52 -1.87
C THR A 52 -8.79 8.72 -0.81
N SER A 53 -8.11 8.21 0.23
CA SER A 53 -8.80 7.54 1.35
C SER A 53 -9.76 8.48 2.06
N LEU A 54 -9.31 9.70 2.37
CA LEU A 54 -10.13 10.71 3.05
C LEU A 54 -11.33 11.13 2.18
N GLY A 55 -11.08 11.46 0.91
CA GLY A 55 -12.10 11.93 -0.02
C GLY A 55 -13.15 10.85 -0.31
N LEU A 56 -12.73 9.63 -0.61
CA LEU A 56 -13.64 8.51 -0.87
C LEU A 56 -14.42 8.13 0.38
N SER A 57 -13.77 8.08 1.55
CA SER A 57 -14.44 7.76 2.80
C SER A 57 -15.48 8.81 3.18
N TRP A 58 -15.18 10.10 2.96
CA TRP A 58 -16.14 11.18 3.16
C TRP A 58 -17.32 11.05 2.20
N CYS A 59 -17.05 10.94 0.90
CA CYS A 59 -18.08 10.92 -0.14
C CYS A 59 -19.05 9.74 0.02
N TYR A 60 -18.53 8.55 0.31
CA TYR A 60 -19.35 7.33 0.42
C TYR A 60 -19.81 7.01 1.84
N ARG A 61 -19.33 7.75 2.85
CA ARG A 61 -19.59 7.50 4.28
C ARG A 61 -19.29 6.03 4.67
N GLN A 62 -18.26 5.46 4.05
CA GLN A 62 -17.78 4.09 4.24
C GLN A 62 -16.26 4.14 4.42
N PRO A 63 -15.64 3.19 5.15
CA PRO A 63 -14.19 3.21 5.39
C PRO A 63 -13.43 2.75 4.13
N VAL A 64 -13.20 3.68 3.20
CA VAL A 64 -12.45 3.43 1.96
C VAL A 64 -10.99 3.78 2.17
N LEU A 65 -10.16 2.75 2.31
CA LEU A 65 -8.71 2.91 2.39
C LEU A 65 -8.05 2.59 1.06
N THR A 66 -7.14 3.47 0.64
CA THR A 66 -6.31 3.30 -0.54
C THR A 66 -4.85 3.11 -0.14
N ALA A 67 -4.11 2.35 -0.93
CA ALA A 67 -2.69 2.10 -0.75
C ALA A 67 -1.93 2.17 -2.08
N TRP A 68 -0.61 2.19 -2.01
CA TRP A 68 0.24 1.91 -3.17
C TRP A 68 0.18 0.42 -3.55
N SER A 69 0.56 0.08 -4.78
CA SER A 69 0.57 -1.32 -5.23
C SER A 69 1.85 -2.01 -4.77
N THR A 70 1.81 -2.78 -3.69
CA THR A 70 3.00 -3.50 -3.19
C THR A 70 3.56 -4.51 -4.21
N PRO A 71 2.74 -5.36 -4.86
CA PRO A 71 3.21 -6.20 -5.98
C PRO A 71 3.71 -5.36 -7.16
N GLY A 72 3.12 -4.18 -7.38
CA GLY A 72 3.60 -3.21 -8.35
C GLY A 72 5.01 -2.72 -8.05
N ALA A 73 5.31 -2.33 -6.81
CA ALA A 73 6.67 -1.94 -6.42
C ALA A 73 7.66 -3.09 -6.61
N ALA A 74 7.29 -4.31 -6.24
CA ALA A 74 8.14 -5.49 -6.46
C ALA A 74 8.43 -5.74 -7.95
N LEU A 75 7.41 -5.57 -8.80
CA LEU A 75 7.57 -5.63 -10.25
C LEU A 75 8.49 -4.52 -10.77
N LEU A 76 8.36 -3.30 -10.25
CA LEU A 76 9.19 -2.16 -10.66
C LEU A 76 10.65 -2.31 -10.21
N ALA A 77 10.92 -2.94 -9.07
CA ALA A 77 12.26 -3.20 -8.59
C ALA A 77 13.07 -4.11 -9.54
N SER A 78 12.41 -4.94 -10.35
CA SER A 78 13.07 -5.75 -11.38
C SER A 78 12.93 -5.17 -12.78
N ALA A 79 11.72 -4.74 -13.17
CA ALA A 79 11.42 -4.24 -14.51
C ALA A 79 11.98 -2.82 -14.79
N GLY A 80 12.31 -2.07 -13.73
CA GLY A 80 12.92 -0.74 -13.85
C GLY A 80 14.42 -0.77 -14.14
N LEU A 81 15.09 -1.92 -13.98
CA LEU A 81 16.54 -2.03 -14.15
C LEU A 81 16.97 -1.64 -15.58
N GLY A 82 17.84 -0.64 -15.68
CA GLY A 82 18.33 -0.14 -16.97
C GLY A 82 17.34 0.76 -17.71
N VAL A 83 16.18 1.06 -17.14
CA VAL A 83 15.19 1.98 -17.70
C VAL A 83 15.36 3.35 -17.05
N PRO A 84 15.49 4.44 -17.84
CA PRO A 84 15.56 5.78 -17.28
C PRO A 84 14.29 6.13 -16.50
N LEU A 85 14.43 6.84 -15.37
CA LEU A 85 13.31 7.29 -14.54
C LEU A 85 12.21 8.01 -15.34
N ALA A 86 12.57 8.86 -16.31
CA ALA A 86 11.61 9.55 -17.17
C ALA A 86 10.72 8.58 -17.97
N GLU A 87 11.27 7.44 -18.44
CA GLU A 87 10.49 6.40 -19.12
C GLU A 87 9.62 5.62 -18.14
N GLY A 88 10.11 5.38 -16.92
CA GLY A 88 9.31 4.85 -15.81
C GLY A 88 8.09 5.71 -15.52
N VAL A 89 8.26 7.03 -15.39
CA VAL A 89 7.16 7.99 -15.20
C VAL A 89 6.17 7.97 -16.36
N GLY A 90 6.65 7.89 -17.60
CA GLY A 90 5.79 7.68 -18.77
C GLY A 90 4.96 6.41 -18.67
N ALA A 91 5.54 5.30 -18.20
CA ALA A 91 4.83 4.06 -17.95
C ALA A 91 3.82 4.16 -16.81
N PHE A 92 4.12 4.90 -15.73
CA PHE A 92 3.18 5.15 -14.63
C PHE A 92 1.96 5.92 -15.10
N ILE A 93 2.15 6.93 -15.95
CA ILE A 93 1.06 7.68 -16.59
C ILE A 93 0.20 6.75 -17.45
N VAL A 94 0.80 5.90 -18.29
CA VAL A 94 0.05 4.93 -19.11
C VAL A 94 -0.73 3.96 -18.24
N CYS A 95 -0.12 3.43 -17.17
CA CYS A 95 -0.79 2.57 -16.20
C CYS A 95 -1.98 3.29 -15.55
N ALA A 96 -1.79 4.53 -15.11
CA ALA A 96 -2.84 5.35 -14.50
C ALA A 96 -4.01 5.62 -15.46
N LEU A 97 -3.72 5.86 -16.75
CA LEU A 97 -4.74 5.99 -17.80
C LEU A 97 -5.53 4.69 -17.98
N LEU A 98 -4.86 3.54 -18.00
CA LEU A 98 -5.51 2.23 -18.08
C LEU A 98 -6.40 1.96 -16.86
N MET A 99 -5.92 2.27 -15.65
CA MET A 99 -6.70 2.15 -14.41
C MET A 99 -7.93 3.07 -14.44
N THR A 100 -7.75 4.32 -14.85
CA THR A 100 -8.83 5.30 -14.97
C THR A 100 -9.87 4.84 -15.99
N ALA A 101 -9.44 4.38 -17.17
CA ALA A 101 -10.33 3.86 -18.20
C ALA A 101 -11.08 2.60 -17.75
N ALA A 102 -10.41 1.68 -17.04
CA ALA A 102 -11.02 0.47 -16.52
C ALA A 102 -12.08 0.77 -15.43
N GLY A 103 -11.84 1.77 -14.59
CA GLY A 103 -12.80 2.26 -13.61
C GLY A 103 -13.99 2.96 -14.27
N ALA A 104 -13.73 3.93 -15.14
CA ALA A 104 -14.74 4.77 -15.79
C ALA A 104 -15.65 3.98 -16.74
N SER A 105 -15.11 2.97 -17.43
CA SER A 105 -15.88 2.10 -18.32
C SER A 105 -16.77 1.07 -17.60
N GLY A 106 -16.68 0.96 -16.28
CA GLY A 106 -17.36 -0.09 -15.53
C GLY A 106 -16.85 -1.50 -15.81
N ALA A 107 -15.78 -1.67 -16.60
CA ALA A 107 -15.26 -2.97 -16.98
C ALA A 107 -14.81 -3.77 -15.76
N PHE A 108 -14.04 -3.12 -14.87
CA PHE A 108 -13.57 -3.77 -13.65
C PHE A 108 -14.72 -4.09 -12.68
N ALA A 109 -15.66 -3.17 -12.49
CA ALA A 109 -16.84 -3.42 -11.66
C ALA A 109 -17.69 -4.59 -12.19
N ARG A 110 -17.84 -4.72 -13.51
CA ARG A 110 -18.52 -5.87 -14.15
C ARG A 110 -17.83 -7.20 -13.87
N VAL A 111 -16.49 -7.23 -13.86
CA VAL A 111 -15.75 -8.44 -13.48
C VAL A 111 -15.99 -8.74 -11.99
N MET A 112 -15.89 -7.72 -11.15
CA MET A 112 -16.07 -7.84 -9.70
C MET A 112 -17.46 -8.34 -9.30
N ASN A 113 -18.50 -7.93 -10.00
CA ASN A 113 -19.88 -8.35 -9.74
C ASN A 113 -20.13 -9.83 -10.09
N ARG A 114 -19.21 -10.48 -10.80
CA ARG A 114 -19.28 -11.92 -11.08
C ARG A 114 -18.55 -12.77 -10.05
N ILE A 115 -17.77 -12.17 -9.15
CA ILE A 115 -17.02 -12.89 -8.12
C ILE A 115 -17.96 -13.24 -6.97
N PRO A 116 -18.23 -14.53 -6.70
CA PRO A 116 -19.05 -14.94 -5.56
C PRO A 116 -18.40 -14.57 -4.22
N MET A 117 -19.22 -14.35 -3.19
CA MET A 117 -18.73 -14.01 -1.85
C MET A 117 -17.76 -15.06 -1.28
N ALA A 118 -17.96 -16.34 -1.60
CA ALA A 118 -17.05 -17.41 -1.21
C ALA A 118 -15.62 -17.22 -1.76
N LEU A 119 -15.49 -16.78 -3.02
CA LEU A 119 -14.18 -16.46 -3.60
C LEU A 119 -13.60 -15.18 -2.97
N ALA A 120 -14.43 -14.18 -2.71
CA ALA A 120 -14.00 -12.96 -2.02
C ALA A 120 -13.41 -13.27 -0.62
N ALA A 121 -14.08 -14.12 0.17
CA ALA A 121 -13.58 -14.58 1.46
C ALA A 121 -12.29 -15.43 1.31
N ALA A 122 -12.21 -16.31 0.31
CA ALA A 122 -11.00 -17.10 0.04
C ALA A 122 -9.80 -16.21 -0.36
N LEU A 123 -10.02 -15.15 -1.13
CA LEU A 123 -9.00 -14.16 -1.50
C LEU A 123 -8.49 -13.43 -0.26
N LEU A 124 -9.39 -12.97 0.63
CA LEU A 124 -9.01 -12.35 1.89
C LEU A 124 -8.21 -13.31 2.77
N ALA A 125 -8.64 -14.57 2.88
CA ALA A 125 -7.93 -15.61 3.63
C ALA A 125 -6.53 -15.85 3.05
N GLY A 126 -6.38 -15.95 1.73
CA GLY A 126 -5.09 -16.13 1.07
C GLY A 126 -4.12 -14.97 1.31
N VAL A 127 -4.61 -13.72 1.25
CA VAL A 127 -3.80 -12.54 1.58
C VAL A 127 -3.37 -12.57 3.04
N LEU A 128 -4.28 -12.82 3.98
CA LEU A 128 -3.97 -12.87 5.41
C LEU A 128 -3.05 -14.04 5.78
N ALA A 129 -3.21 -15.20 5.14
CA ALA A 129 -2.36 -16.38 5.36
C ALA A 129 -0.91 -16.11 4.96
N ARG A 130 -0.67 -15.39 3.86
CA ARG A 130 0.68 -15.01 3.45
C ARG A 130 1.35 -14.11 4.50
N PHE A 131 0.64 -13.12 5.04
CA PHE A 131 1.16 -12.31 6.15
C PHE A 131 1.52 -13.13 7.38
N ALA A 132 0.71 -14.13 7.72
CA ALA A 132 1.01 -15.03 8.81
C ALA A 132 2.30 -15.82 8.54
N PHE A 133 2.46 -16.37 7.34
CA PHE A 133 3.67 -17.12 6.96
C PHE A 133 4.93 -16.24 6.92
N ASP A 134 4.83 -15.01 6.41
CA ASP A 134 5.96 -14.08 6.38
C ASP A 134 6.43 -13.72 7.80
N ALA A 135 5.53 -13.66 8.78
CA ALA A 135 5.89 -13.46 10.18
C ALA A 135 6.67 -14.65 10.78
N PHE A 136 6.31 -15.89 10.42
CA PHE A 136 7.08 -17.08 10.82
C PHE A 136 8.45 -17.15 10.12
N ALA A 137 8.52 -16.81 8.83
CA ALA A 137 9.78 -16.73 8.11
C ALA A 137 10.73 -15.69 8.72
N ALA A 138 10.21 -14.56 9.21
CA ALA A 138 10.99 -13.57 9.94
C ALA A 138 11.54 -14.13 11.28
N ALA A 139 10.81 -15.03 11.94
CA ALA A 139 11.24 -15.65 13.19
C ALA A 139 12.47 -16.55 13.04
N GLU A 140 12.72 -17.12 11.84
CA GLU A 140 13.94 -17.89 11.58
C GLU A 140 15.21 -17.04 11.70
N ARG A 141 15.12 -15.75 11.34
CA ARG A 141 16.25 -14.81 11.36
C ARG A 141 16.32 -13.99 12.65
N GLU A 142 15.17 -13.63 13.20
CA GLU A 142 15.05 -12.69 14.33
C GLU A 142 14.10 -13.22 15.41
N LEU A 143 14.33 -14.45 15.87
CA LEU A 143 13.45 -15.15 16.82
C LEU A 143 13.15 -14.34 18.08
N LEU A 144 14.16 -13.72 18.70
CA LEU A 144 13.96 -12.96 19.93
C LEU A 144 13.05 -11.75 19.71
N LEU A 145 13.21 -11.06 18.58
CA LEU A 145 12.39 -9.89 18.24
C LEU A 145 10.93 -10.32 18.01
N VAL A 146 10.73 -11.34 17.16
CA VAL A 146 9.40 -11.85 16.87
C VAL A 146 8.73 -12.42 18.13
N ALA A 147 9.45 -13.19 18.94
CA ALA A 147 8.93 -13.76 20.18
C ALA A 147 8.58 -12.67 21.21
N THR A 148 9.39 -11.62 21.34
CA THR A 148 9.10 -10.49 22.24
C THR A 148 7.85 -9.74 21.79
N MET A 149 7.78 -9.39 20.50
CA MET A 149 6.62 -8.74 19.91
C MET A 149 5.35 -9.61 20.08
N PHE A 150 5.45 -10.92 19.86
CA PHE A 150 4.33 -11.84 20.04
C PHE A 150 3.89 -11.98 21.51
N ALA A 151 4.83 -12.07 22.46
CA ALA A 151 4.51 -12.13 23.88
C ALA A 151 3.82 -10.85 24.37
N VAL A 152 4.32 -9.68 23.95
CA VAL A 152 3.70 -8.38 24.24
C VAL A 152 2.31 -8.29 23.62
N TYR A 153 2.13 -8.80 22.40
CA TYR A 153 0.82 -8.85 21.77
C TYR A 153 -0.17 -9.72 22.57
N LEU A 154 0.23 -10.91 23.01
CA LEU A 154 -0.66 -11.80 23.77
C LEU A 154 -1.04 -11.19 25.13
N ALA A 155 -0.07 -10.62 25.84
CA ALA A 155 -0.29 -9.90 27.09
C ALA A 155 -1.21 -8.68 26.87
N GLY A 156 -0.92 -7.88 25.86
CA GLY A 156 -1.71 -6.71 25.45
C GLY A 156 -3.13 -7.11 25.08
N ARG A 157 -3.33 -8.17 24.30
CA ARG A 157 -4.66 -8.65 23.92
C ARG A 157 -5.47 -9.17 25.11
N ARG A 158 -4.81 -9.65 26.17
CA ARG A 158 -5.49 -10.11 27.40
C ARG A 158 -5.88 -8.97 28.34
N TRP A 159 -5.06 -7.93 28.46
CA TRP A 159 -5.21 -6.87 29.46
C TRP A 159 -5.58 -5.50 28.88
N TRP A 160 -5.07 -5.16 27.71
CA TRP A 160 -5.28 -3.88 27.03
C TRP A 160 -5.46 -4.04 25.50
N PRO A 161 -6.55 -4.68 25.02
CA PRO A 161 -6.73 -4.99 23.59
C PRO A 161 -6.51 -3.78 22.67
N ARG A 162 -6.97 -2.60 23.11
CA ARG A 162 -6.82 -1.32 22.41
C ARG A 162 -5.38 -0.85 22.23
N TRP A 163 -4.48 -1.19 23.15
CA TRP A 163 -3.08 -0.78 23.15
C TRP A 163 -2.13 -1.90 22.71
N ALA A 164 -2.66 -3.09 22.40
CA ALA A 164 -1.85 -4.26 22.06
C ALA A 164 -0.92 -3.96 20.87
N VAL A 165 -1.45 -3.41 19.77
CA VAL A 165 -0.64 -3.14 18.57
C VAL A 165 0.40 -2.02 18.79
N PRO A 166 0.05 -0.84 19.37
CA PRO A 166 1.06 0.15 19.75
C PRO A 166 2.13 -0.38 20.70
N ALA A 167 1.76 -1.20 21.70
CA ALA A 167 2.70 -1.78 22.66
C ALA A 167 3.68 -2.74 21.99
N VAL A 168 3.22 -3.54 21.03
CA VAL A 168 4.06 -4.42 20.21
C VAL A 168 5.11 -3.63 19.45
N LEU A 169 4.71 -2.52 18.80
CA LEU A 169 5.64 -1.66 18.09
C LEU A 169 6.68 -1.05 19.05
N ALA A 170 6.23 -0.52 20.19
CA ALA A 170 7.12 0.07 21.18
C ALA A 170 8.15 -0.95 21.72
N ALA A 171 7.71 -2.17 22.01
CA ALA A 171 8.60 -3.24 22.45
C ALA A 171 9.60 -3.66 21.37
N GLY A 172 9.16 -3.79 20.11
CA GLY A 172 10.04 -4.08 18.97
C GLY A 172 11.10 -2.99 18.77
N MET A 173 10.71 -1.72 18.82
CA MET A 173 11.62 -0.58 18.73
C MET A 173 12.62 -0.56 19.91
N ALA A 174 12.15 -0.80 21.13
CA ALA A 174 13.02 -0.83 22.31
C ALA A 174 14.06 -1.95 22.23
N LEU A 175 13.67 -3.14 21.76
CA LEU A 175 14.60 -4.25 21.58
C LEU A 175 15.60 -4.00 20.45
N ALA A 176 15.14 -3.46 19.31
CA ALA A 176 16.01 -3.07 18.21
C ALA A 176 17.02 -1.99 18.66
N ALA A 177 16.59 -1.01 19.46
CA ALA A 177 17.45 0.00 20.07
C ALA A 177 18.50 -0.64 20.98
N ALA A 178 18.08 -1.53 21.88
CA ALA A 178 18.96 -2.23 22.81
C ALA A 178 20.02 -3.10 22.10
N ARG A 179 19.70 -3.59 20.89
CA ARG A 179 20.62 -4.36 20.04
C ARG A 179 21.49 -3.50 19.12
N GLY A 180 21.36 -2.17 19.19
CA GLY A 180 22.10 -1.25 18.32
C GLY A 180 21.71 -1.34 16.84
N GLN A 181 20.53 -1.91 16.53
CA GLN A 181 20.04 -2.06 15.16
C GLN A 181 19.41 -0.77 14.61
N LEU A 182 19.23 0.25 15.46
CA LEU A 182 18.70 1.55 15.06
C LEU A 182 19.84 2.48 14.66
N ASP A 183 20.01 2.67 13.34
CA ASP A 183 20.92 3.68 12.81
C ASP A 183 20.19 5.01 12.62
N PHE A 184 20.41 5.93 13.56
CA PHE A 184 19.92 7.30 13.48
C PHE A 184 20.95 8.28 12.89
N GLY A 185 22.18 7.83 12.60
CA GLY A 185 23.28 8.69 12.17
C GLY A 185 23.08 9.32 10.79
N ALA A 186 22.27 8.68 9.95
CA ALA A 186 21.90 9.17 8.62
C ALA A 186 20.59 9.99 8.59
N VAL A 187 19.89 10.14 9.73
CA VAL A 187 18.58 10.80 9.76
C VAL A 187 18.77 12.32 9.73
N ARG A 188 18.64 12.91 8.54
CA ARG A 188 18.53 14.35 8.37
C ARG A 188 17.06 14.74 8.30
N TRP A 189 16.62 15.54 9.26
CA TRP A 189 15.28 16.13 9.23
C TRP A 189 15.17 17.10 8.05
N GLN A 190 14.48 16.67 7.00
CA GLN A 190 14.18 17.48 5.83
C GLN A 190 12.72 17.25 5.44
N LEU A 191 12.05 18.32 5.04
CA LEU A 191 10.71 18.19 4.50
C LEU A 191 10.82 17.60 3.09
N ALA A 192 10.16 16.46 2.86
CA ALA A 192 10.09 15.89 1.53
C ALA A 192 9.34 16.87 0.60
N THR A 193 10.03 17.34 -0.44
CA THR A 193 9.46 18.22 -1.45
C THR A 193 9.18 17.44 -2.74
N PRO A 194 8.10 17.76 -3.47
CA PRO A 194 7.85 17.15 -4.76
C PRO A 194 8.98 17.48 -5.75
N VAL A 195 9.54 16.45 -6.37
CA VAL A 195 10.48 16.57 -7.49
C VAL A 195 9.75 16.19 -8.74
N PHE A 196 9.59 17.15 -9.65
CA PHE A 196 8.92 16.90 -10.92
C PHE A 196 9.89 16.25 -11.91
N THR A 197 9.53 15.08 -12.41
CA THR A 197 10.24 14.39 -13.48
C THR A 197 9.41 14.44 -14.76
N TRP A 198 9.98 15.00 -15.82
CA TRP A 198 9.33 15.04 -17.13
C TRP A 198 9.14 13.62 -17.68
N PRO A 199 7.91 13.23 -18.08
CA PRO A 199 7.67 11.91 -18.66
C PRO A 199 8.29 11.78 -20.05
N ARG A 200 8.88 10.61 -20.31
CA ARG A 200 9.24 10.17 -21.66
C ARG A 200 8.42 8.93 -21.99
N PHE A 201 7.69 8.96 -23.09
CA PHE A 201 6.90 7.81 -23.51
C PHE A 201 7.73 6.91 -24.42
N SER A 202 7.81 5.63 -24.09
CA SER A 202 8.39 4.61 -24.95
C SER A 202 7.47 3.40 -25.02
N LEU A 203 7.39 2.78 -26.20
CA LEU A 203 6.58 1.58 -26.40
C LEU A 203 7.11 0.42 -25.53
N ALA A 204 8.43 0.34 -25.38
CA ALA A 204 9.09 -0.64 -24.53
C ALA A 204 8.64 -0.52 -23.06
N ALA A 205 8.64 0.69 -22.49
CA ALA A 205 8.18 0.91 -21.13
C ALA A 205 6.66 0.73 -20.99
N ALA A 206 5.87 1.09 -22.01
CA ALA A 206 4.43 0.85 -22.01
C ALA A 206 4.10 -0.65 -21.94
N VAL A 207 4.77 -1.47 -22.75
CA VAL A 207 4.53 -2.93 -22.80
C VAL A 207 5.21 -3.67 -21.65
N GLY A 208 6.46 -3.30 -21.33
CA GLY A 208 7.29 -3.98 -20.34
C GLY A 208 7.02 -3.56 -18.88
N ILE A 209 6.46 -2.37 -18.65
CA ILE A 209 6.20 -1.85 -17.30
C ILE A 209 4.73 -1.50 -17.13
N ALA A 210 4.15 -0.63 -17.97
CA ALA A 210 2.81 -0.09 -17.71
C ALA A 210 1.72 -1.17 -17.73
N LEU A 211 1.72 -2.04 -18.73
CA LEU A 211 0.75 -3.14 -18.84
C LEU A 211 0.87 -4.15 -17.69
N PRO A 212 2.06 -4.70 -17.37
CA PRO A 212 2.23 -5.56 -16.20
C PRO A 212 1.84 -4.88 -14.88
N LEU A 213 2.23 -3.61 -14.70
CA LEU A 213 1.89 -2.83 -13.51
C LEU A 213 0.37 -2.66 -13.36
N PHE A 214 -0.33 -2.37 -14.46
CA PHE A 214 -1.78 -2.30 -14.49
C PHE A 214 -2.40 -3.65 -14.11
N VAL A 215 -2.02 -4.74 -14.78
CA VAL A 215 -2.58 -6.08 -14.53
C VAL A 215 -2.35 -6.51 -13.09
N VAL A 216 -1.12 -6.40 -12.58
CA VAL A 216 -0.79 -6.83 -11.22
C VAL A 216 -1.54 -5.99 -10.19
N THR A 217 -1.70 -4.68 -10.41
CA THR A 217 -2.42 -3.79 -9.50
C THR A 217 -3.92 -4.10 -9.50
N MET A 218 -4.52 -4.33 -10.67
CA MET A 218 -5.95 -4.67 -10.76
C MET A 218 -6.25 -6.03 -10.14
N ALA A 219 -5.44 -7.04 -10.44
CA ALA A 219 -5.68 -8.41 -10.01
C ALA A 219 -5.26 -8.69 -8.56
N SER A 220 -4.10 -8.18 -8.12
CA SER A 220 -3.52 -8.54 -6.81
C SER A 220 -3.89 -7.57 -5.70
N GLN A 221 -4.31 -6.35 -6.03
CA GLN A 221 -4.64 -5.33 -5.02
C GLN A 221 -6.09 -4.90 -5.08
N ASN A 222 -6.56 -4.32 -6.21
CA ASN A 222 -7.92 -3.81 -6.29
C ASN A 222 -8.97 -4.92 -6.08
N LEU A 223 -8.74 -6.10 -6.66
CA LEU A 223 -9.67 -7.21 -6.53
C LEU A 223 -9.78 -7.74 -5.09
N PRO A 224 -8.67 -8.06 -4.38
CA PRO A 224 -8.73 -8.36 -2.95
C PRO A 224 -9.23 -7.20 -2.07
N GLY A 225 -8.93 -5.96 -2.44
CA GLY A 225 -9.41 -4.76 -1.72
C GLY A 225 -10.94 -4.63 -1.76
N VAL A 226 -11.55 -4.84 -2.93
CA VAL A 226 -13.01 -4.88 -3.03
C VAL A 226 -13.58 -6.10 -2.30
N ALA A 227 -12.93 -7.26 -2.40
CA ALA A 227 -13.35 -8.45 -1.67
C ALA A 227 -13.38 -8.22 -0.16
N ALA A 228 -12.37 -7.55 0.39
CA ALA A 228 -12.28 -7.18 1.81
C ALA A 228 -13.41 -6.23 2.23
N GLN A 229 -13.70 -5.20 1.42
CA GLN A 229 -14.82 -4.28 1.64
C GLN A 229 -16.16 -5.02 1.72
N ARG A 230 -16.42 -5.91 0.75
CA ARG A 230 -17.65 -6.70 0.69
C ARG A 230 -17.77 -7.70 1.85
N ALA A 231 -16.68 -8.36 2.20
CA ALA A 231 -16.63 -9.28 3.34
C ALA A 231 -16.90 -8.56 4.67
N ALA A 232 -16.54 -7.28 4.78
CA ALA A 232 -16.87 -6.42 5.90
C ALA A 232 -18.30 -5.84 5.86
N GLY A 233 -19.09 -6.13 4.81
CA GLY A 233 -20.46 -5.65 4.66
C GLY A 233 -20.60 -4.26 4.03
N TYR A 234 -19.53 -3.71 3.45
CA TYR A 234 -19.56 -2.43 2.74
C TYR A 234 -19.74 -2.65 1.23
N ASP A 235 -20.78 -2.02 0.67
CA ASP A 235 -21.05 -2.03 -0.79
C ASP A 235 -20.55 -0.75 -1.45
N THR A 236 -19.24 -0.50 -1.32
CA THR A 236 -18.60 0.69 -1.90
C THR A 236 -18.60 0.59 -3.43
N PRO A 237 -18.99 1.65 -4.16
CA PRO A 237 -19.05 1.61 -5.61
C PRO A 237 -17.64 1.49 -6.21
N VAL A 238 -17.37 0.31 -6.77
CA VAL A 238 -16.04 -0.09 -7.27
C VAL A 238 -15.51 0.84 -8.36
N SER A 239 -16.35 1.17 -9.33
CA SER A 239 -15.96 1.97 -10.50
C SER A 239 -15.46 3.37 -10.12
N PRO A 240 -16.22 4.19 -9.37
CA PRO A 240 -15.74 5.47 -8.89
C PRO A 240 -14.43 5.38 -8.11
N VAL A 241 -14.29 4.40 -7.20
CA VAL A 241 -13.07 4.24 -6.41
C VAL A 241 -11.85 4.00 -7.31
N VAL A 242 -11.94 3.05 -8.24
CA VAL A 242 -10.85 2.72 -9.16
C VAL A 242 -10.52 3.90 -10.08
N THR A 243 -11.53 4.62 -10.56
CA THR A 243 -11.35 5.83 -11.36
C THR A 243 -10.62 6.91 -10.56
N THR A 244 -11.02 7.17 -9.32
CA THR A 244 -10.39 8.17 -8.45
C THR A 244 -8.95 7.82 -8.14
N THR A 245 -8.64 6.56 -7.83
CA THR A 245 -7.25 6.13 -7.59
C THR A 245 -6.40 6.20 -8.86
N GLY A 246 -6.98 5.88 -10.03
CA GLY A 246 -6.34 6.05 -11.32
C GLY A 246 -6.02 7.51 -11.63
N LEU A 247 -6.98 8.42 -11.45
CA LEU A 247 -6.79 9.86 -11.65
C LEU A 247 -5.78 10.45 -10.66
N ALA A 248 -5.82 10.05 -9.40
CA ALA A 248 -4.83 10.48 -8.42
C ALA A 248 -3.42 10.01 -8.81
N THR A 249 -3.30 8.76 -9.26
CA THR A 249 -2.02 8.23 -9.80
C THR A 249 -1.58 9.05 -11.02
N LEU A 250 -2.49 9.38 -11.94
CA LEU A 250 -2.18 10.15 -13.15
C LEU A 250 -1.61 11.53 -12.81
N LEU A 251 -2.19 12.21 -11.82
CA LEU A 251 -1.73 13.52 -11.35
C LEU A 251 -0.39 13.44 -10.60
N LEU A 252 -0.17 12.35 -9.87
CA LEU A 252 1.00 12.18 -8.99
C LEU A 252 2.16 11.43 -9.65
N ALA A 253 1.95 10.82 -10.83
CA ALA A 253 2.95 10.06 -11.56
C ALA A 253 4.23 10.86 -11.85
N PRO A 254 4.17 12.14 -12.29
CA PRO A 254 5.38 12.96 -12.48
C PRO A 254 6.21 13.19 -11.21
N PHE A 255 5.65 12.94 -10.04
CA PHE A 255 6.32 13.08 -8.74
C PHE A 255 6.71 11.73 -8.12
N GLY A 256 6.46 10.62 -8.83
CA GLY A 256 6.75 9.26 -8.36
C GLY A 256 5.55 8.42 -7.94
N GLY A 257 4.33 8.92 -8.12
CA GLY A 257 3.11 8.15 -7.88
C GLY A 257 2.93 7.03 -8.89
N TYR A 258 3.45 5.84 -8.61
CA TYR A 258 3.49 4.75 -9.60
C TYR A 258 2.16 4.00 -9.76
N ALA A 259 1.44 3.70 -8.67
CA ALA A 259 0.11 3.09 -8.72
C ALA A 259 -0.61 3.14 -7.37
N LEU A 260 -1.71 3.90 -7.28
CA LEU A 260 -2.64 3.93 -6.15
C LEU A 260 -3.83 3.00 -6.41
N ASN A 261 -4.31 2.30 -5.39
CA ASN A 261 -5.35 1.27 -5.48
C ASN A 261 -6.08 1.12 -4.13
N LEU A 262 -7.14 0.30 -4.11
CA LEU A 262 -7.78 -0.11 -2.86
C LEU A 262 -6.84 -0.93 -2.00
N ALA A 263 -6.79 -0.61 -0.71
CA ALA A 263 -6.06 -1.40 0.24
C ALA A 263 -6.82 -2.69 0.58
N ALA A 264 -6.11 -3.82 0.61
CA ALA A 264 -6.68 -5.10 1.04
C ALA A 264 -6.46 -5.35 2.55
N ILE A 265 -5.22 -5.22 3.02
CA ILE A 265 -4.83 -5.61 4.39
C ILE A 265 -5.19 -4.52 5.40
N THR A 266 -4.77 -3.29 5.15
CA THR A 266 -5.02 -2.17 6.07
C THR A 266 -6.50 -1.84 6.15
N ALA A 267 -7.25 -2.06 5.06
CA ALA A 267 -8.70 -1.98 5.08
C ALA A 267 -9.30 -3.02 6.04
N ALA A 268 -8.85 -4.27 6.01
CA ALA A 268 -9.35 -5.31 6.92
C ALA A 268 -9.09 -4.97 8.40
N ILE A 269 -7.97 -4.30 8.71
CA ILE A 269 -7.66 -3.81 10.06
C ILE A 269 -8.65 -2.71 10.48
N CYS A 270 -8.90 -1.73 9.61
CA CYS A 270 -9.80 -0.60 9.91
C CYS A 270 -11.29 -0.96 9.85
N MET A 271 -11.66 -2.13 9.31
CA MET A 271 -13.03 -2.61 9.22
C MET A 271 -13.36 -3.71 10.25
N GLY A 272 -12.41 -4.04 11.13
CA GLY A 272 -12.62 -5.01 12.21
C GLY A 272 -13.57 -4.50 13.29
N ARG A 273 -14.15 -5.43 14.08
CA ARG A 273 -15.10 -5.13 15.18
C ARG A 273 -14.54 -4.19 16.27
N GLU A 274 -13.23 -3.97 16.29
CA GLU A 274 -12.53 -3.15 17.26
C GLU A 274 -12.23 -1.73 16.74
N ALA A 275 -12.60 -1.40 15.49
CA ALA A 275 -12.42 -0.09 14.87
C ALA A 275 -13.48 0.92 15.32
#